data_AF-A0A9E4RCA9-F1
#
_entry.id   AF-A0A9E4RCA9-F1
#
_cell.length_a   1.000
_cell.length_b   1.000
_cell.length_c   1.000
_cell.angle_alpha   90.00
_cell.angle_beta   90.00
_cell.angle_gamma   90.00
#
_symmetry.space_group_name_H-M   'P 1'
#
loop_
_entity.id
_entity.type
_entity.pdbx_description
1 polymer ?
#
loop_
_entity_poly.entity_id
_entity_poly.type
_entity_poly.pdbx_seq_one_letter_code
_entity_poly.pdbx_strand_id
1 'polypeptide(L)'
;MAWLTSLLNRPATIDDERKASAQDTPGAAQPPPAASGPPLAILAPDIGGISSFRLRFFSDAATAATDVEQLPPEIRRGTHAFWALHDEPEVGPDGHREALVLIRANQTSGVFYAVSFVDMENAWSFARFEAKRGLDVSHLIILWAAFVTVREELDGVSLLPAAAPATRTQHDRTAERDAAALEATEAVRELERPEEPAISASTAAPEAPEKPKPAEAEAEEATRIAKQAQDELRDARAAADAARALAEAEKARRQEAERRLEEQQQAADDAARARALADLDSGSENALAVSEAAAE
;
A
#
# COMPACT_ATOMS: atom_id res chain seq x y z
N MET A 1 10.74 2.83 -11.37
CA MET A 1 11.10 3.15 -9.96
C MET A 1 11.35 4.66 -9.78
N ALA A 2 10.42 5.54 -10.16
CA ALA A 2 10.68 7.00 -10.16
C ALA A 2 9.40 7.88 -10.07
N TRP A 3 8.43 7.53 -9.21
CA TRP A 3 7.15 8.27 -9.11
C TRP A 3 6.92 8.97 -7.75
N LEU A 4 7.89 8.95 -6.82
CA LEU A 4 7.72 9.46 -5.45
C LEU A 4 8.04 10.96 -5.24
N THR A 5 8.34 11.73 -6.29
CA THR A 5 8.80 13.13 -6.12
C THR A 5 7.78 14.22 -6.40
N SER A 6 6.49 13.91 -6.61
CA SER A 6 5.48 14.91 -7.03
C SER A 6 4.30 15.13 -6.06
N LEU A 7 4.52 15.07 -4.75
CA LEU A 7 3.46 15.36 -3.75
C LEU A 7 3.71 16.56 -2.83
N LEU A 8 4.72 17.40 -3.09
CA LEU A 8 5.03 18.58 -2.27
C LEU A 8 4.99 19.89 -3.07
N ASN A 9 3.91 20.14 -3.81
CA ASN A 9 3.50 21.52 -4.11
C ASN A 9 2.09 21.58 -4.70
N ARG A 10 1.06 21.61 -3.85
CA ARG A 10 -0.25 22.12 -4.26
C ARG A 10 -0.71 23.13 -3.22
N PRO A 11 -0.75 24.44 -3.55
CA PRO A 11 -1.35 25.41 -2.65
C PRO A 11 -2.83 25.08 -2.49
N ALA A 12 -3.28 25.07 -1.23
CA ALA A 12 -4.66 24.88 -0.86
C ALA A 12 -5.50 26.03 -1.41
N THR A 13 -6.36 25.73 -2.38
CA THR A 13 -7.51 26.58 -2.69
C THR A 13 -8.59 26.21 -1.69
N ILE A 14 -8.71 27.05 -0.66
CA ILE A 14 -9.85 27.12 0.25
C ILE A 14 -10.88 28.00 -0.48
N ASP A 15 -12.03 27.44 -0.84
CA ASP A 15 -13.37 28.01 -0.63
C ASP A 15 -14.45 27.21 -1.37
N ASP A 16 -15.60 27.07 -0.68
CA ASP A 16 -16.92 26.58 -1.11
C ASP A 16 -17.05 25.10 -1.53
N GLU A 17 -17.94 24.25 -0.97
CA GLU A 17 -19.23 24.50 -0.33
C GLU A 17 -19.50 23.55 0.85
N ARG A 18 -20.03 24.12 1.93
CA ARG A 18 -20.81 23.41 2.96
C ARG A 18 -22.20 23.10 2.40
N LYS A 19 -22.57 21.81 2.33
CA LYS A 19 -23.83 21.29 2.88
C LYS A 19 -23.96 19.76 2.72
N ALA A 20 -24.48 19.15 3.79
CA ALA A 20 -25.03 17.79 3.88
C ALA A 20 -24.05 16.62 3.96
N SER A 21 -23.55 16.34 5.17
CA SER A 21 -24.04 15.22 5.99
C SER A 21 -23.28 15.16 7.31
N ALA A 22 -24.01 15.40 8.39
CA ALA A 22 -23.54 15.18 9.74
C ALA A 22 -23.62 13.68 10.06
N GLN A 23 -22.73 13.24 10.96
CA GLN A 23 -22.56 11.88 11.51
C GLN A 23 -21.62 10.96 10.72
N ASP A 24 -20.32 11.28 10.78
CA ASP A 24 -19.32 10.27 11.09
C ASP A 24 -18.24 10.91 11.95
N THR A 25 -18.27 10.60 13.25
CA THR A 25 -17.17 10.94 14.15
C THR A 25 -16.07 9.93 13.86
N PRO A 26 -14.88 10.30 13.34
CA PRO A 26 -13.77 9.39 13.30
C PRO A 26 -13.33 9.19 14.75
N GLY A 27 -13.72 8.04 15.31
CA GLY A 27 -13.18 7.58 16.58
C GLY A 27 -11.67 7.63 16.49
N ALA A 28 -11.05 8.46 17.33
CA ALA A 28 -9.63 8.38 17.60
C ALA A 28 -9.33 6.90 17.87
N ALA A 29 -8.40 6.34 17.10
CA ALA A 29 -8.00 4.94 17.21
C ALA A 29 -7.54 4.67 18.65
N GLN A 30 -8.47 4.20 19.47
CA GLN A 30 -8.21 3.75 20.82
C GLN A 30 -7.33 2.50 20.67
N PRO A 31 -6.15 2.45 21.32
CA PRO A 31 -5.30 1.27 21.24
C PRO A 31 -6.13 0.07 21.71
N PRO A 32 -6.24 -1.00 20.90
CA PRO A 32 -7.10 -2.13 21.22
C PRO A 32 -6.67 -2.78 22.55
N PRO A 33 -7.60 -3.43 23.27
CA PRO A 33 -7.24 -4.28 24.40
C PRO A 33 -6.19 -5.29 23.94
N ALA A 34 -5.17 -5.52 24.78
CA ALA A 34 -4.01 -6.35 24.46
C ALA A 34 -4.42 -7.82 24.22
N ALA A 35 -4.90 -8.11 23.02
CA ALA A 35 -4.94 -9.47 22.50
C ALA A 35 -3.49 -9.97 22.46
N SER A 36 -3.26 -11.19 22.95
CA SER A 36 -1.92 -11.75 23.20
C SER A 36 -1.13 -12.11 21.92
N GLY A 37 -1.52 -11.59 20.75
CA GLY A 37 -0.95 -11.95 19.46
C GLY A 37 -0.74 -10.76 18.52
N PRO A 38 -0.05 -10.97 17.39
CA PRO A 38 0.15 -9.94 16.38
C PRO A 38 -1.21 -9.50 15.82
N PRO A 39 -1.48 -8.20 15.65
CA PRO A 39 -2.75 -7.75 15.10
C PRO A 39 -2.84 -8.04 13.60
N LEU A 40 -4.05 -8.34 13.13
CA LEU A 40 -4.39 -8.41 11.71
C LEU A 40 -4.73 -7.02 11.21
N ALA A 41 -4.02 -6.56 10.18
CA ALA A 41 -4.23 -5.26 9.57
C ALA A 41 -5.02 -5.40 8.25
N ILE A 42 -5.96 -4.46 8.04
CA ILE A 42 -6.71 -4.29 6.79
C ILE A 42 -6.40 -2.91 6.22
N LEU A 43 -5.97 -2.87 4.95
CA LEU A 43 -5.78 -1.68 4.14
C LEU A 43 -6.90 -1.62 3.09
N ALA A 44 -7.94 -0.85 3.37
CA ALA A 44 -9.02 -0.61 2.42
C ALA A 44 -8.71 0.62 1.56
N PRO A 45 -8.85 0.57 0.22
CA PRO A 45 -8.63 1.72 -0.65
C PRO A 45 -9.46 2.93 -0.20
N ASP A 46 -8.84 4.09 -0.16
CA ASP A 46 -9.50 5.37 0.08
C ASP A 46 -9.64 6.16 -1.23
N ILE A 47 -10.62 7.05 -1.30
CA ILE A 47 -11.00 7.79 -2.52
C ILE A 47 -9.87 8.75 -2.99
N GLY A 48 -8.85 8.97 -2.14
CA GLY A 48 -7.73 9.89 -2.38
C GLY A 48 -6.68 9.46 -3.40
N GLY A 49 -6.73 8.23 -3.93
CA GLY A 49 -5.84 7.78 -5.02
C GLY A 49 -5.39 6.32 -4.94
N ILE A 50 -4.59 5.89 -5.92
CA ILE A 50 -4.22 4.48 -6.19
C ILE A 50 -3.40 3.82 -5.04
N SER A 51 -2.83 4.60 -4.12
CA SER A 51 -2.00 4.10 -3.01
C SER A 51 -2.39 4.69 -1.65
N SER A 52 -3.61 5.19 -1.54
CA SER A 52 -4.15 5.77 -0.30
C SER A 52 -5.08 4.76 0.34
N PHE A 53 -4.82 4.38 1.59
CA PHE A 53 -5.56 3.32 2.28
C PHE A 53 -6.03 3.77 3.66
N ARG A 54 -7.22 3.33 4.06
CA ARG A 54 -7.65 3.34 5.46
C ARG A 54 -7.12 2.09 6.15
N LEU A 55 -6.37 2.30 7.23
CA LEU A 55 -5.78 1.22 8.01
C LEU A 55 -6.64 0.91 9.24
N ARG A 56 -7.00 -0.36 9.41
CA ARG A 56 -7.72 -0.88 10.58
C ARG A 56 -7.01 -2.11 11.12
N PHE A 57 -7.04 -2.29 12.45
CA PHE A 57 -6.42 -3.42 13.13
C PHE A 57 -7.48 -4.26 13.85
N PHE A 58 -7.29 -5.57 13.82
CA PHE A 58 -8.19 -6.57 14.40
C PHE A 58 -7.39 -7.59 15.21
N SER A 59 -8.02 -8.18 16.21
CA SER A 59 -7.43 -9.24 17.04
C SER A 59 -7.43 -10.61 16.36
N ASP A 60 -8.34 -10.83 15.42
CA ASP A 60 -8.61 -12.12 14.81
C ASP A 60 -9.21 -11.97 13.41
N ALA A 61 -9.06 -13.03 12.61
CA ALA A 61 -9.51 -13.07 11.22
C ALA A 61 -11.04 -13.04 11.06
N ALA A 62 -11.80 -13.56 12.03
CA ALA A 62 -13.26 -13.60 11.93
C ALA A 62 -13.85 -12.20 12.01
N THR A 63 -13.41 -11.39 12.99
CA THR A 63 -13.85 -10.00 13.16
C THR A 63 -13.44 -9.15 11.96
N ALA A 64 -12.22 -9.33 11.45
CA ALA A 64 -11.76 -8.63 10.25
C ALA A 64 -12.57 -9.03 9.01
N ALA A 65 -12.94 -10.30 8.86
CA ALA A 65 -13.75 -10.76 7.74
C ALA A 65 -15.14 -10.13 7.73
N THR A 66 -15.82 -10.05 8.88
CA THR A 66 -17.11 -9.36 9.02
C THR A 66 -17.01 -7.88 8.66
N ASP A 67 -15.92 -7.23 9.04
CA ASP A 67 -15.68 -5.82 8.71
C ASP A 67 -15.41 -5.62 7.20
N VAL A 68 -14.66 -6.51 6.56
CA VAL A 68 -14.43 -6.49 5.10
C VAL A 68 -15.72 -6.77 4.32
N GLU A 69 -16.59 -7.63 4.84
CA GLU A 69 -17.89 -7.94 4.24
C GLU A 69 -18.84 -6.72 4.22
N GLN A 70 -18.68 -5.77 5.14
CA GLN A 70 -19.46 -4.53 5.14
C GLN A 70 -18.96 -3.51 4.11
N LEU A 71 -17.79 -3.72 3.51
CA LEU A 71 -17.26 -2.83 2.48
C LEU A 71 -18.00 -3.00 1.15
N PRO A 72 -18.17 -1.90 0.37
CA PRO A 72 -18.66 -1.99 -1.01
C PRO A 72 -17.80 -2.95 -1.85
N PRO A 73 -18.40 -3.70 -2.79
CA PRO A 73 -17.68 -4.70 -3.60
C PRO A 73 -16.44 -4.14 -4.31
N GLU A 74 -16.49 -2.88 -4.76
CA GLU A 74 -15.39 -2.21 -5.45
C GLU A 74 -14.19 -1.98 -4.53
N ILE A 75 -14.47 -1.61 -3.26
CA ILE A 75 -13.44 -1.39 -2.23
C ILE A 75 -12.89 -2.73 -1.76
N ARG A 76 -13.75 -3.74 -1.60
CA ARG A 76 -13.39 -5.09 -1.16
C ARG A 76 -12.34 -5.71 -2.09
N ARG A 77 -12.50 -5.58 -3.41
CA ARG A 77 -11.56 -6.10 -4.41
C ARG A 77 -10.17 -5.48 -4.34
N GLY A 78 -10.06 -4.24 -3.87
CA GLY A 78 -8.79 -3.56 -3.67
C GLY A 78 -8.26 -3.63 -2.24
N THR A 79 -8.94 -4.36 -1.34
CA THR A 79 -8.55 -4.45 0.07
C THR A 79 -7.39 -5.42 0.24
N HIS A 80 -6.37 -4.99 0.97
CA HIS A 80 -5.24 -5.83 1.34
C HIS A 80 -5.33 -6.20 2.83
N ALA A 81 -5.01 -7.45 3.16
CA ALA A 81 -4.98 -7.94 4.53
C ALA A 81 -3.60 -8.55 4.83
N PHE A 82 -3.09 -8.35 6.05
CA PHE A 82 -1.83 -8.96 6.49
C PHE A 82 -1.73 -8.99 8.01
N TRP A 83 -1.06 -10.02 8.53
CA TRP A 83 -0.62 -10.01 9.92
C TRP A 83 0.54 -9.03 10.09
N ALA A 84 0.42 -8.10 11.02
CA ALA A 84 1.42 -7.07 11.30
C ALA A 84 2.38 -7.55 12.39
N LEU A 85 3.65 -7.80 12.05
CA LEU A 85 4.64 -8.36 12.95
C LEU A 85 5.87 -7.45 13.06
N HIS A 86 6.49 -7.43 14.24
CA HIS A 86 7.76 -6.73 14.45
C HIS A 86 8.97 -7.58 14.01
N ASP A 87 8.85 -8.89 14.10
CA ASP A 87 9.87 -9.86 13.73
C ASP A 87 9.51 -10.53 12.40
N GLU A 88 10.53 -11.07 11.71
CA GLU A 88 10.31 -11.74 10.43
C GLU A 88 9.44 -13.00 10.62
N PRO A 89 8.32 -13.12 9.88
CA PRO A 89 7.44 -14.27 9.98
C PRO A 89 7.99 -15.48 9.23
N GLU A 90 7.81 -16.65 9.83
CA GLU A 90 8.01 -17.93 9.17
C GLU A 90 6.76 -18.27 8.37
N VAL A 91 6.85 -18.11 7.06
CA VAL A 91 5.76 -18.42 6.13
C VAL A 91 6.09 -19.71 5.38
N GLY A 92 5.05 -20.52 5.12
CA GLY A 92 5.17 -21.72 4.31
C GLY A 92 5.56 -21.41 2.85
N PRO A 93 5.75 -22.44 2.00
CA PRO A 93 6.21 -22.27 0.62
C PRO A 93 5.30 -21.38 -0.24
N ASP A 94 4.00 -21.36 0.05
CA ASP A 94 3.00 -20.54 -0.64
C ASP A 94 2.71 -19.21 0.07
N GLY A 95 3.32 -18.98 1.22
CA GLY A 95 3.10 -17.77 2.01
C GLY A 95 3.98 -16.62 1.53
N HIS A 96 3.39 -15.43 1.48
CA HIS A 96 4.08 -14.22 1.05
C HIS A 96 4.30 -13.28 2.23
N ARG A 97 5.54 -12.80 2.38
CA ARG A 97 5.92 -11.81 3.38
C ARG A 97 6.73 -10.69 2.76
N GLU A 98 6.51 -9.47 3.24
CA GLU A 98 7.27 -8.28 2.84
C GLU A 98 7.43 -7.34 4.04
N ALA A 99 8.43 -6.47 4.00
CA ALA A 99 8.50 -5.34 4.91
C ALA A 99 7.63 -4.20 4.37
N LEU A 100 6.69 -3.71 5.18
CA LEU A 100 5.82 -2.59 4.83
C LEU A 100 6.26 -1.33 5.57
N VAL A 101 6.34 -0.23 4.83
CA VAL A 101 6.41 1.13 5.35
C VAL A 101 5.06 1.79 5.13
N LEU A 102 4.35 2.08 6.22
CA LEU A 102 3.09 2.80 6.21
C LEU A 102 3.34 4.26 6.61
N ILE A 103 2.97 5.19 5.74
CA ILE A 103 3.17 6.63 5.92
C ILE A 103 1.82 7.28 6.16
N ARG A 104 1.58 7.77 7.36
CA ARG A 104 0.33 8.48 7.68
C ARG A 104 0.27 9.83 6.95
N ALA A 105 -0.85 10.12 6.29
CA ALA A 105 -1.03 11.35 5.54
C ALA A 105 -0.94 12.62 6.42
N ASN A 106 -1.49 12.57 7.64
CA ASN A 106 -1.31 13.57 8.69
C ASN A 106 -1.64 12.96 10.06
N GLN A 107 -1.24 13.60 11.17
CA GLN A 107 -1.38 13.03 12.53
C GLN A 107 -2.80 12.58 12.89
N THR A 108 -3.82 13.31 12.43
CA THR A 108 -5.24 13.04 12.71
C THR A 108 -5.91 12.09 11.72
N SER A 109 -5.25 11.78 10.62
CA SER A 109 -5.83 10.99 9.54
C SER A 109 -5.67 9.49 9.79
N GLY A 110 -6.74 8.74 9.53
CA GLY A 110 -6.69 7.29 9.41
C GLY A 110 -6.19 6.80 8.04
N VAL A 111 -5.72 7.70 7.19
CA VAL A 111 -5.24 7.43 5.84
C VAL A 111 -3.73 7.25 5.81
N PHE A 112 -3.28 6.19 5.16
CA PHE A 112 -1.89 5.78 5.03
C PHE A 112 -1.52 5.53 3.57
N TYR A 113 -0.30 5.87 3.22
CA TYR A 113 0.36 5.42 1.99
C TYR A 113 1.22 4.20 2.33
N ALA A 114 1.05 3.11 1.59
CA ALA A 114 1.82 1.89 1.80
C ALA A 114 2.91 1.76 0.73
N VAL A 115 4.13 1.43 1.17
CA VAL A 115 5.25 1.08 0.29
C VAL A 115 5.80 -0.26 0.79
N SER A 116 5.94 -1.23 -0.12
CA SER A 116 6.43 -2.57 0.22
C SER A 116 7.86 -2.79 -0.25
N PHE A 117 8.58 -3.61 0.52
CA PHE A 117 9.99 -3.93 0.34
C PHE A 117 10.20 -5.42 0.58
N VAL A 118 11.17 -5.99 -0.13
CA VAL A 118 11.54 -7.42 0.02
C VAL A 118 12.07 -7.71 1.43
N ASP A 119 12.77 -6.75 2.04
CA ASP A 119 13.42 -6.89 3.34
C ASP A 119 13.34 -5.62 4.20
N MET A 120 13.57 -5.81 5.50
CA MET A 120 13.46 -4.78 6.53
C MET A 120 14.58 -3.73 6.40
N GLU A 121 15.76 -4.11 5.94
CA GLU A 121 16.91 -3.23 5.74
C GLU A 121 16.64 -2.17 4.67
N ASN A 122 15.99 -2.57 3.56
CA ASN A 122 15.56 -1.69 2.50
C ASN A 122 14.42 -0.76 2.96
N ALA A 123 13.47 -1.27 3.73
CA ALA A 123 12.41 -0.47 4.35
C ALA A 123 12.99 0.62 5.30
N TRP A 124 13.96 0.27 6.13
CA TRP A 124 14.67 1.23 6.99
C TRP A 124 15.49 2.24 6.20
N SER A 125 16.15 1.81 5.13
CA SER A 125 16.92 2.70 4.26
C SER A 125 16.03 3.74 3.59
N PHE A 126 14.86 3.32 3.11
CA PHE A 126 13.82 4.21 2.59
C PHE A 126 13.32 5.19 3.67
N ALA A 127 12.96 4.70 4.85
CA ALA A 127 12.49 5.55 5.95
C ALA A 127 13.52 6.62 6.36
N ARG A 128 14.81 6.25 6.45
CA ARG A 128 15.90 7.19 6.74
C ARG A 128 16.07 8.22 5.64
N PHE A 129 15.91 7.81 4.38
CA PHE A 129 16.03 8.71 3.24
C PHE A 129 14.89 9.73 3.19
N GLU A 130 13.65 9.30 3.43
CA GLU A 130 12.50 10.19 3.50
C GLU A 130 12.53 11.09 4.74
N ALA A 131 13.01 10.59 5.89
CA ALA A 131 13.21 11.42 7.08
C ALA A 131 14.21 12.56 6.83
N LYS A 132 15.30 12.30 6.08
CA LYS A 132 16.25 13.36 5.65
C LYS A 132 15.63 14.39 4.72
N ARG A 133 14.52 14.06 4.04
CA ARG A 133 13.74 14.95 3.17
C ARG A 133 12.65 15.72 3.93
N GLY A 134 12.55 15.54 5.25
CA GLY A 134 11.60 16.25 6.10
C GLY A 134 10.33 15.47 6.41
N LEU A 135 10.25 14.17 6.08
CA LEU A 135 9.16 13.34 6.56
C LEU A 135 9.27 13.15 8.08
N ASP A 136 8.19 13.42 8.81
CA ASP A 136 8.13 13.19 10.25
C ASP A 136 8.10 11.68 10.55
N VAL A 137 9.08 11.22 11.33
CA VAL A 137 9.20 9.80 11.70
C VAL A 137 8.00 9.33 12.53
N SER A 138 7.30 10.23 13.22
CA SER A 138 6.08 9.89 13.96
C SER A 138 4.91 9.47 13.04
N HIS A 139 4.99 9.76 11.75
CA HIS A 139 4.02 9.32 10.75
C HIS A 139 4.38 7.96 10.13
N LEU A 140 5.55 7.40 10.46
CA LEU A 140 6.03 6.15 9.90
C LEU A 140 5.71 4.97 10.81
N ILE A 141 5.19 3.91 10.21
CA ILE A 141 5.09 2.59 10.81
C ILE A 141 5.84 1.63 9.90
N ILE A 142 6.81 0.90 10.46
CA ILE A 142 7.59 -0.10 9.73
C ILE A 142 7.37 -1.44 10.42
N LEU A 143 6.94 -2.44 9.64
CA LEU A 143 6.58 -3.76 10.14
C LEU A 143 6.82 -4.82 9.06
N TRP A 144 6.94 -6.06 9.49
CA TRP A 144 6.77 -7.21 8.62
C TRP A 144 5.29 -7.48 8.40
N ALA A 145 4.94 -7.80 7.16
CA ALA A 145 3.60 -8.11 6.74
C ALA A 145 3.58 -9.54 6.19
N ALA A 146 2.89 -10.44 6.89
CA ALA A 146 2.55 -11.75 6.32
C ALA A 146 1.17 -11.64 5.67
N PHE A 147 1.13 -11.66 4.35
CA PHE A 147 -0.08 -11.38 3.60
C PHE A 147 -1.15 -12.45 3.79
N VAL A 148 -2.39 -11.96 3.83
CA VAL A 148 -3.60 -12.75 3.99
C VAL A 148 -4.44 -12.56 2.73
N THR A 149 -4.87 -13.67 2.14
CA THR A 149 -5.77 -13.66 0.99
C THR A 149 -7.20 -13.39 1.48
N VAL A 150 -7.81 -12.34 0.94
CA VAL A 150 -9.24 -12.08 1.09
C VAL A 150 -9.99 -12.88 0.03
N ARG A 151 -10.87 -13.80 0.44
CA ARG A 151 -11.70 -14.58 -0.49
C ARG A 151 -13.17 -14.24 -0.29
N GLU A 152 -13.87 -14.03 -1.40
CA GLU A 152 -15.32 -13.97 -1.43
C GLU A 152 -15.86 -15.39 -1.64
N GLU A 153 -16.64 -15.86 -0.69
CA GLU A 153 -17.29 -17.16 -0.68
C GLU A 153 -18.82 -16.98 -0.73
N LEU A 154 -19.58 -18.07 -0.92
CA LEU A 154 -21.04 -18.02 -0.96
C LEU A 154 -21.65 -17.57 0.38
N ASP A 155 -20.98 -17.90 1.48
CA ASP A 155 -21.44 -17.64 2.85
C ASP A 155 -20.83 -16.35 3.46
N GLY A 156 -20.07 -15.58 2.68
CA GLY A 156 -19.48 -14.32 3.13
C GLY A 156 -18.03 -14.13 2.68
N VAL A 157 -17.23 -13.45 3.51
CA VAL A 157 -15.80 -13.22 3.26
C VAL A 157 -14.97 -14.10 4.19
N SER A 158 -13.89 -14.70 3.67
CA SER A 158 -12.91 -15.44 4.46
C SER A 158 -11.50 -14.89 4.28
N LEU A 159 -10.68 -15.03 5.33
CA LEU A 159 -9.30 -14.53 5.39
C LEU A 159 -8.34 -15.69 5.63
N LEU A 160 -7.39 -15.90 4.72
CA LEU A 160 -6.47 -17.04 4.75
C LEU A 160 -5.00 -16.60 4.64
N PRO A 161 -4.11 -16.96 5.59
CA PRO A 161 -4.38 -17.77 6.79
C PRO A 161 -5.13 -17.00 7.90
N ALA A 162 -5.98 -17.72 8.64
CA ALA A 162 -6.80 -17.16 9.72
C ALA A 162 -6.04 -16.92 11.05
N ALA A 163 -4.84 -17.48 11.19
CA ALA A 163 -3.98 -17.28 12.36
C ALA A 163 -2.65 -16.65 11.92
N ALA A 164 -2.06 -15.84 12.81
CA ALA A 164 -0.76 -15.25 12.57
C ALA A 164 0.32 -16.33 12.45
N PRO A 165 1.29 -16.18 11.51
CA PRO A 165 2.45 -17.07 11.45
C PRO A 165 3.33 -16.90 12.69
N ALA A 166 4.10 -17.95 13.02
CA ALA A 166 5.15 -17.84 14.02
C ALA A 166 6.24 -16.87 13.53
N THR A 167 6.94 -16.23 14.48
CA THR A 167 8.13 -15.44 14.17
C THR A 167 9.39 -16.20 14.56
N ARG A 168 10.49 -15.94 13.86
CA ARG A 168 11.79 -16.59 14.11
C ARG A 168 12.23 -16.49 15.58
N THR A 169 12.00 -15.34 16.19
CA THR A 169 12.31 -15.06 17.61
C THR A 169 11.44 -15.85 18.59
N GLN A 170 10.20 -16.22 18.22
CA GLN A 170 9.37 -17.11 19.03
C GLN A 170 9.87 -18.55 18.97
N HIS A 171 10.40 -18.98 17.82
CA HIS A 171 10.90 -20.34 17.66
C HIS A 171 12.18 -20.56 18.49
N ASP A 172 13.14 -19.61 18.45
CA ASP A 172 14.36 -19.66 19.26
C ASP A 172 14.06 -19.76 20.77
N ARG A 173 13.09 -18.99 21.27
CA ARG A 173 12.68 -19.05 22.69
C ARG A 173 11.99 -20.36 23.08
N THR A 174 11.29 -20.99 22.14
CA THR A 174 10.62 -22.28 22.40
C THR A 174 11.66 -23.40 22.40
N ALA A 175 12.60 -23.39 21.46
CA ALA A 175 13.71 -24.33 21.40
C ALA A 175 14.62 -24.23 22.63
N GLU A 176 14.95 -23.02 23.09
CA GLU A 176 15.72 -22.83 24.33
C GLU A 176 14.99 -23.35 25.58
N ARG A 177 13.65 -23.22 25.62
CA ARG A 177 12.84 -23.71 26.75
C ARG A 177 12.77 -25.23 26.79
N ASP A 178 12.67 -25.87 25.61
CA ASP A 178 12.66 -27.33 25.49
C ASP A 178 14.07 -27.92 25.73
N ALA A 179 15.14 -27.22 25.32
CA ALA A 179 16.52 -27.59 25.64
C ALA A 179 16.81 -27.47 27.15
N ALA A 180 16.36 -26.40 27.80
CA ALA A 180 16.50 -26.23 29.25
C ALA A 180 15.68 -27.27 30.04
N ALA A 181 14.56 -27.75 29.51
CA ALA A 181 13.79 -28.84 30.11
C ALA A 181 14.51 -30.20 30.00
N LEU A 182 15.29 -30.42 28.95
CA LEU A 182 16.14 -31.60 28.78
C LEU A 182 17.42 -31.53 29.65
N GLU A 183 18.08 -30.38 29.75
CA GLU A 183 19.24 -30.22 30.64
C GLU A 183 18.87 -30.31 32.13
N ALA A 184 17.66 -29.92 32.53
CA ALA A 184 17.16 -30.13 33.89
C ALA A 184 16.97 -31.61 34.26
N THR A 185 16.85 -32.50 33.26
CA THR A 185 16.85 -33.96 33.48
C THR A 185 18.25 -34.60 33.42
N GLU A 186 19.23 -33.93 32.82
CA GLU A 186 20.59 -34.45 32.65
C GLU A 186 21.60 -33.93 33.70
N ALA A 187 21.34 -32.75 34.27
CA ALA A 187 22.19 -32.12 35.30
C ALA A 187 22.20 -32.84 36.68
N VAL A 188 21.46 -33.94 36.84
CA VAL A 188 21.55 -34.82 38.03
C VAL A 188 22.60 -35.93 37.84
N ARG A 189 23.23 -36.08 36.67
CA ARG A 189 24.03 -37.29 36.36
C ARG A 189 25.50 -37.13 36.02
N GLU A 190 26.08 -35.94 35.94
CA GLU A 190 27.51 -35.83 35.56
C GLU A 190 28.31 -34.84 36.43
N LEU A 191 28.20 -35.01 37.75
CA LEU A 191 29.15 -34.50 38.74
C LEU A 191 30.27 -35.55 38.95
N GLU A 192 31.08 -35.84 37.92
CA GLU A 192 32.34 -36.59 38.07
C GLU A 192 33.17 -36.55 36.77
N ARG A 193 33.87 -35.44 36.52
CA ARG A 193 35.04 -35.48 35.61
C ARG A 193 36.15 -34.53 36.07
N PRO A 194 37.36 -35.04 36.37
CA PRO A 194 38.48 -34.20 36.81
C PRO A 194 39.10 -33.39 35.66
N GLU A 195 39.49 -32.16 35.98
CA GLU A 195 40.28 -31.25 35.13
C GLU A 195 41.74 -31.71 34.97
N GLU A 196 42.31 -31.50 33.79
CA GLU A 196 43.76 -31.32 33.61
C GLU A 196 44.06 -30.14 32.66
N PRO A 197 45.21 -29.44 32.83
CA PRO A 197 45.43 -28.12 32.26
C PRO A 197 46.47 -28.04 31.13
N ALA A 198 46.32 -26.97 30.32
CA ALA A 198 47.32 -26.11 29.65
C ALA A 198 48.32 -26.70 28.63
N ILE A 199 48.45 -26.05 27.44
CA ILE A 199 49.66 -25.33 26.99
C ILE A 199 49.56 -24.63 25.60
N SER A 200 50.08 -23.40 25.58
CA SER A 200 51.00 -22.74 24.61
C SER A 200 50.69 -22.57 23.10
N ALA A 201 50.52 -21.29 22.74
CA ALA A 201 51.32 -20.45 21.83
C ALA A 201 51.91 -21.03 20.53
N SER A 202 51.65 -20.35 19.39
CA SER A 202 52.71 -20.02 18.42
C SER A 202 52.27 -18.97 17.38
N THR A 203 53.07 -17.90 17.30
CA THR A 203 53.16 -16.85 16.27
C THR A 203 53.71 -17.38 14.94
N ALA A 204 53.23 -16.89 13.80
CA ALA A 204 54.05 -16.75 12.58
C ALA A 204 53.39 -15.78 11.57
N ALA A 205 54.05 -14.64 11.34
CA ALA A 205 53.94 -13.83 10.13
C ALA A 205 54.78 -14.46 8.99
N PRO A 206 54.48 -14.15 7.72
CA PRO A 206 55.52 -13.48 6.92
C PRO A 206 55.03 -12.41 5.93
N GLU A 207 56.00 -11.61 5.52
CA GLU A 207 56.02 -10.51 4.56
C GLU A 207 55.66 -10.91 3.10
N ALA A 208 55.10 -9.96 2.33
CA ALA A 208 55.67 -9.42 1.07
C ALA A 208 54.58 -8.70 0.22
N PRO A 209 54.71 -7.40 -0.07
CA PRO A 209 53.81 -6.71 -1.00
C PRO A 209 54.36 -6.80 -2.44
N GLU A 210 53.78 -7.67 -3.26
CA GLU A 210 53.96 -7.62 -4.71
C GLU A 210 53.22 -6.40 -5.28
N LYS A 211 53.92 -5.62 -6.12
CA LYS A 211 53.38 -4.47 -6.85
C LYS A 211 52.35 -4.95 -7.88
N PRO A 212 51.06 -4.57 -7.80
CA PRO A 212 50.15 -4.78 -8.91
C PRO A 212 50.24 -3.58 -9.85
N LYS A 213 50.62 -3.84 -11.10
CA LYS A 213 50.45 -2.92 -12.22
C LYS A 213 49.33 -3.45 -13.14
N PRO A 214 48.03 -3.20 -12.83
CA PRO A 214 46.96 -3.32 -13.82
C PRO A 214 46.00 -2.12 -13.87
N ALA A 215 46.44 -0.90 -13.53
CA ALA A 215 45.54 0.25 -13.40
C ALA A 215 44.97 0.82 -14.72
N GLU A 216 45.58 0.54 -15.88
CA GLU A 216 45.12 1.12 -17.16
C GLU A 216 43.98 0.34 -17.83
N ALA A 217 43.93 -0.99 -17.67
CA ALA A 217 42.86 -1.80 -18.25
C ALA A 217 41.51 -1.63 -17.53
N GLU A 218 41.53 -1.51 -16.21
CA GLU A 218 40.32 -1.29 -15.39
C GLU A 218 39.71 0.10 -15.64
N ALA A 219 40.54 1.11 -15.93
CA ALA A 219 40.07 2.45 -16.25
C ALA A 219 39.30 2.49 -17.59
N GLU A 220 39.76 1.73 -18.59
CA GLU A 220 39.07 1.67 -19.88
C GLU A 220 37.73 0.93 -19.77
N GLU A 221 37.66 -0.15 -19.00
CA GLU A 221 36.40 -0.87 -18.75
C GLU A 221 35.40 -0.02 -17.97
N ALA A 222 35.84 0.68 -16.92
CA ALA A 222 35.00 1.59 -16.15
C ALA A 222 34.40 2.71 -17.02
N THR A 223 35.16 3.26 -17.98
CA THR A 223 34.62 4.28 -18.90
C THR A 223 33.59 3.74 -19.88
N ARG A 224 33.73 2.48 -20.36
CA ARG A 224 32.71 1.83 -21.19
C ARG A 224 31.42 1.60 -20.42
N ILE A 225 31.52 1.10 -19.19
CA ILE A 225 30.36 0.86 -18.32
C ILE A 225 29.65 2.19 -18.02
N ALA A 226 30.39 3.25 -17.69
CA ALA A 226 29.81 4.56 -17.44
C ALA A 226 29.09 5.15 -18.67
N LYS A 227 29.66 4.98 -19.86
CA LYS A 227 29.03 5.43 -21.11
C LYS A 227 27.75 4.64 -21.41
N GLN A 228 27.78 3.31 -21.24
CA GLN A 228 26.60 2.48 -21.43
C GLN A 228 25.49 2.86 -20.46
N ALA A 229 25.80 3.07 -19.18
CA ALA A 229 24.82 3.52 -18.19
C ALA A 229 24.23 4.90 -18.53
N GLN A 230 25.02 5.80 -19.10
CA GLN A 230 24.54 7.12 -19.53
C GLN A 230 23.60 7.03 -20.74
N ASP A 231 23.92 6.16 -21.72
CA ASP A 231 23.07 5.92 -22.89
C ASP A 231 21.74 5.25 -22.47
N GLU A 232 21.78 4.26 -21.57
CA GLU A 232 20.58 3.61 -21.01
C GLU A 232 19.70 4.62 -20.24
N LEU A 233 20.30 5.53 -19.46
CA LEU A 233 19.56 6.56 -18.74
C LEU A 233 18.94 7.59 -19.69
N ARG A 234 19.60 7.91 -20.81
CA ARG A 234 19.07 8.77 -21.86
C ARG A 234 17.86 8.13 -22.54
N ASP A 235 17.95 6.85 -22.88
CA ASP A 235 16.86 6.11 -23.53
C ASP A 235 15.67 5.94 -22.58
N ALA A 236 15.92 5.63 -21.30
CA ALA A 236 14.88 5.55 -20.28
C ALA A 236 14.14 6.88 -20.10
N ARG A 237 14.85 8.01 -20.16
CA ARG A 237 14.24 9.34 -20.09
C ARG A 237 13.39 9.64 -21.34
N ALA A 238 13.89 9.33 -22.53
CA ALA A 238 13.14 9.50 -23.77
C ALA A 238 11.86 8.65 -23.78
N ALA A 239 11.92 7.41 -23.27
CA ALA A 239 10.76 6.54 -23.13
C ALA A 239 9.73 7.10 -22.12
N ALA A 240 10.19 7.66 -20.99
CA ALA A 240 9.31 8.28 -20.00
C ALA A 240 8.60 9.52 -20.55
N ASP A 241 9.31 10.37 -21.31
CA ASP A 241 8.72 11.54 -21.97
C ASP A 241 7.68 11.12 -23.04
N ALA A 242 7.96 10.06 -23.81
CA ALA A 242 7.00 9.51 -24.78
C ALA A 242 5.75 8.94 -24.10
N ALA A 243 5.90 8.23 -22.98
CA ALA A 243 4.78 7.69 -22.22
C ALA A 243 3.89 8.82 -21.65
N ARG A 244 4.50 9.93 -21.18
CA ARG A 244 3.77 11.10 -20.71
C ARG A 244 2.98 11.77 -21.84
N ALA A 245 3.57 11.91 -23.03
CA ALA A 245 2.89 12.47 -24.18
C ALA A 245 1.67 11.62 -24.61
N LEU A 246 1.79 10.29 -24.55
CA LEU A 246 0.66 9.39 -24.83
C LEU A 246 -0.47 9.51 -23.80
N ALA A 247 -0.12 9.60 -22.51
CA ALA A 247 -1.11 9.79 -21.44
C ALA A 247 -1.85 11.14 -21.56
N GLU A 248 -1.14 12.22 -21.90
CA GLU A 248 -1.74 13.53 -22.14
C GLU A 248 -2.66 13.52 -23.37
N ALA A 249 -2.26 12.83 -24.45
CA ALA A 249 -3.10 12.65 -25.64
C ALA A 249 -4.37 11.82 -25.35
N GLU A 250 -4.28 10.77 -24.53
CA GLU A 250 -5.44 9.99 -24.12
C GLU A 250 -6.40 10.83 -23.26
N LYS A 251 -5.87 11.60 -22.32
CA LYS A 251 -6.68 12.52 -21.51
C LYS A 251 -7.41 13.54 -22.37
N ALA A 252 -6.74 14.12 -23.37
CA ALA A 252 -7.36 15.05 -24.31
C ALA A 252 -8.50 14.40 -25.11
N ARG A 253 -8.31 13.15 -25.57
CA ARG A 253 -9.38 12.38 -26.24
C ARG A 253 -10.58 12.11 -25.34
N ARG A 254 -10.35 11.79 -24.06
CA ARG A 254 -11.44 11.59 -23.09
C ARG A 254 -12.22 12.88 -22.85
N GLN A 255 -11.53 14.01 -22.68
CA GLN A 255 -12.17 15.32 -22.52
C GLN A 255 -12.97 15.73 -23.76
N GLU A 256 -12.46 15.47 -24.96
CA GLU A 256 -13.21 15.74 -26.19
C GLU A 256 -14.46 14.85 -26.31
N ALA A 257 -14.36 13.58 -25.92
CA ALA A 257 -15.50 12.65 -25.92
C ALA A 257 -16.56 13.07 -24.91
N GLU A 258 -16.16 13.52 -23.71
CA GLU A 258 -17.05 14.04 -22.68
C GLU A 258 -17.79 15.30 -23.17
N ARG A 259 -17.05 16.28 -23.74
CA ARG A 259 -17.68 17.48 -24.30
C ARG A 259 -18.69 17.17 -25.41
N ARG A 260 -18.39 16.19 -26.27
CA ARG A 260 -19.34 15.74 -27.32
C ARG A 260 -20.60 15.12 -26.72
N LEU A 261 -20.47 14.41 -25.60
CA LEU A 261 -21.61 13.80 -24.91
C LEU A 261 -22.49 14.88 -24.25
N GLU A 262 -21.88 15.88 -23.62
CA GLU A 262 -22.58 17.06 -23.07
C GLU A 262 -23.30 17.85 -24.18
N GLU A 263 -22.63 18.11 -25.31
CA GLU A 263 -23.24 18.77 -26.48
C GLU A 263 -24.46 17.98 -27.02
N GLN A 264 -24.39 16.65 -27.05
CA GLN A 264 -25.51 15.79 -27.45
C GLN A 264 -26.66 15.80 -26.44
N GLN A 265 -26.37 15.78 -25.14
CA GLN A 265 -27.39 15.88 -24.10
C GLN A 265 -28.12 17.22 -24.16
N GLN A 266 -27.37 18.32 -24.28
CA GLN A 266 -27.95 19.65 -24.41
C GLN A 266 -28.86 19.76 -25.65
N ALA A 267 -28.41 19.23 -26.80
CA ALA A 267 -29.24 19.21 -28.02
C ALA A 267 -30.51 18.36 -27.86
N ALA A 268 -30.45 17.25 -27.11
CA ALA A 268 -31.61 16.42 -26.82
C ALA A 268 -32.61 17.13 -25.89
N ASP A 269 -32.12 17.82 -24.86
CA ASP A 269 -32.95 18.59 -23.93
C ASP A 269 -33.62 19.78 -24.62
N ASP A 270 -32.89 20.51 -25.47
CA ASP A 270 -33.45 21.60 -26.27
C ASP A 270 -34.54 21.09 -27.24
N ALA A 271 -34.32 19.94 -27.87
CA ALA A 271 -35.31 19.31 -28.73
C ALA A 271 -36.56 18.85 -27.95
N ALA A 272 -36.39 18.31 -26.74
CA ALA A 272 -37.49 17.93 -25.87
C ALA A 272 -38.31 19.15 -25.42
N ARG A 273 -37.62 20.24 -25.05
CA ARG A 273 -38.25 21.51 -24.68
C ARG A 273 -39.02 22.14 -25.84
N ALA A 274 -38.47 22.10 -27.06
CA ALA A 274 -39.16 22.59 -28.25
C ALA A 274 -40.45 21.81 -28.54
N ARG A 275 -40.43 20.47 -28.40
CA ARG A 275 -41.64 19.64 -28.54
C ARG A 275 -42.70 19.98 -27.51
N ALA A 276 -42.32 20.13 -26.24
CA ALA A 276 -43.25 20.49 -25.17
C ALA A 276 -43.93 21.86 -25.42
N LEU A 277 -43.20 22.83 -25.99
CA LEU A 277 -43.78 24.12 -26.37
C LEU A 277 -44.77 24.01 -27.54
N ALA A 278 -44.48 23.16 -28.54
CA ALA A 278 -45.39 22.93 -29.66
C ALA A 278 -46.70 22.22 -29.24
N ASP A 279 -46.62 21.30 -28.27
CA ASP A 279 -47.80 20.61 -27.73
C ASP A 279 -48.72 21.57 -26.95
N LEU A 280 -48.15 22.57 -26.25
CA LEU A 280 -48.92 23.59 -25.55
C LEU A 280 -49.68 24.52 -26.52
N ASP A 281 -49.06 24.89 -27.64
CA ASP A 281 -49.69 25.72 -28.67
C ASP A 281 -50.85 24.97 -29.37
N SER A 282 -50.62 23.70 -29.72
CA SER A 282 -51.65 22.85 -30.34
C SER A 282 -52.84 22.57 -29.40
N GLY A 283 -52.60 22.48 -28.09
CA GLY A 283 -53.65 22.31 -27.09
C GLY A 283 -54.55 23.54 -26.91
N SER A 284 -53.99 24.75 -27.10
CA SER A 284 -54.74 26.02 -27.03
C SER A 284 -55.77 26.14 -28.15
N GLU A 285 -55.40 25.79 -29.39
CA GLU A 285 -56.31 25.85 -30.54
C GLU A 285 -57.48 24.85 -30.41
N ASN A 286 -57.20 23.64 -29.91
CA ASN A 286 -58.24 22.62 -29.73
C ASN A 286 -59.22 22.97 -28.59
N ALA A 287 -58.74 23.62 -27.52
CA ALA A 287 -59.61 24.06 -26.42
C ALA A 287 -60.59 25.17 -26.86
N LEU A 288 -60.14 26.09 -27.72
CA LEU A 288 -61.00 27.11 -28.32
C LEU A 288 -62.09 26.49 -29.20
N ALA A 289 -61.73 25.54 -30.07
CA ALA A 289 -62.69 24.85 -30.95
C ALA A 289 -63.76 24.07 -30.17
N VAL A 290 -63.41 23.42 -29.06
CA VAL A 290 -64.37 22.71 -28.21
C VAL A 290 -65.29 23.68 -27.46
N SER A 291 -64.80 24.85 -27.04
CA SER A 291 -65.61 25.85 -26.36
C SER A 291 -66.64 26.52 -27.28
N GLU A 292 -66.32 26.68 -28.57
CA GLU A 292 -67.22 27.24 -29.57
C GLU A 292 -68.34 26.25 -29.94
N ALA A 293 -68.01 24.95 -30.06
CA ALA A 293 -69.00 23.89 -30.33
C ALA A 293 -69.97 23.62 -29.16
N ALA A 294 -69.64 24.02 -27.93
CA ALA A 294 -70.51 23.84 -26.77
C ALA A 294 -71.50 25.01 -26.56
N ALA A 295 -71.40 26.08 -27.36
CA ALA A 295 -72.25 27.27 -27.26
C ALA A 295 -73.39 27.31 -28.30
N GLU A 296 -73.44 26.37 -29.25
CA GLU A 296 -74.60 26.11 -30.14
C GLU A 296 -75.57 25.08 -29.55
#